data_AF-A0A9P9G5L3-F1
#
_entry.id   AF-A0A9P9G5L3-F1
#
_cell.length_a   1.000
_cell.length_b   1.000
_cell.length_c   1.000
_cell.angle_alpha   90.00
_cell.angle_beta   90.00
_cell.angle_gamma   90.00
#
_symmetry.space_group_name_H-M   'P 1'
#
loop_
_entity.id
_entity.type
_entity.pdbx_description
1 polymer ?
#
loop_
_entity_poly.entity_id
_entity_poly.type
_entity_poly.pdbx_seq_one_letter_code
_entity_poly.pdbx_strand_id
1 'polypeptide(L)'
;MGPRVIPEPGNVPNVSQDAQQAYWALQSGGVIIASTDVGYALMASTQDGVQRIFAAKGRQQGHNIGIIGTYQQHRQMHILPESKFELTRVLTEDMGMMVGIIAKYDSKNLHPRLAALDNTTLSQVTKGDTISIAVTEGPFLRELGRLCDDDPQGMLMFGTSANVTGQGQRFRIEDVEPAVLACADLVVDYGLQKWHMYDRGGVNFDAEKMQVLRMGAGYEVFRDRILRWFPQLLEEAGGSLEEDPEHGVGLPRPPTRTG
;
A
#
# COMPACT_ATOMS: atom_id res chain seq x y z
N MET A 1 7.19 -26.70 -10.31
CA MET A 1 6.97 -25.56 -9.39
C MET A 1 8.03 -24.52 -9.73
N GLY A 2 7.64 -23.27 -9.93
CA GLY A 2 8.59 -22.17 -10.18
C GLY A 2 9.42 -21.84 -8.94
N PRO A 3 10.41 -20.93 -9.05
CA PRO A 3 11.17 -20.47 -7.90
C PRO A 3 10.27 -19.74 -6.89
N ARG A 4 10.55 -19.92 -5.61
CA ARG A 4 9.82 -19.26 -4.52
C ARG A 4 10.18 -17.78 -4.36
N VAL A 5 11.40 -17.40 -4.77
CA VAL A 5 11.90 -16.03 -4.72
C VAL A 5 12.21 -15.59 -6.14
N ILE A 6 11.68 -14.44 -6.56
CA ILE A 6 11.90 -13.86 -7.88
C ILE A 6 12.31 -12.38 -7.78
N PRO A 7 13.19 -11.90 -8.68
CA PRO A 7 14.02 -12.72 -9.58
C PRO A 7 14.98 -13.61 -8.77
N GLU A 8 15.43 -14.72 -9.36
CA GLU A 8 16.46 -15.55 -8.72
C GLU A 8 17.75 -14.74 -8.53
N PRO A 9 18.52 -14.95 -7.43
CA PRO A 9 19.77 -14.24 -7.21
C PRO A 9 20.73 -14.34 -8.41
N GLY A 10 21.21 -13.19 -8.88
CA GLY A 10 22.06 -13.10 -10.07
C GLY A 10 21.31 -12.80 -11.38
N ASN A 11 19.97 -12.86 -11.38
CA ASN A 11 19.14 -12.43 -12.50
C ASN A 11 18.67 -10.99 -12.31
N VAL A 12 18.49 -10.27 -13.42
CA VAL A 12 17.89 -8.93 -13.42
C VAL A 12 16.37 -9.02 -13.26
N PRO A 13 15.70 -8.06 -12.59
CA PRO A 13 14.23 -8.03 -12.50
C PRO A 13 13.58 -8.00 -13.87
N ASN A 14 12.50 -8.78 -14.05
CA ASN A 14 11.64 -8.74 -15.22
C ASN A 14 10.23 -8.38 -14.77
N VAL A 15 9.96 -7.08 -14.66
CA VAL A 15 8.72 -6.53 -14.09
C VAL A 15 7.46 -7.18 -14.64
N SER A 16 7.36 -7.38 -15.96
CA SER A 16 6.17 -7.97 -16.57
C SER A 16 6.00 -9.44 -16.18
N GLN A 17 7.08 -10.21 -16.25
CA GLN A 17 7.06 -11.63 -15.87
C GLN A 17 6.85 -11.83 -14.36
N ASP A 18 7.47 -10.99 -13.54
CA ASP A 18 7.39 -11.07 -12.08
C ASP A 18 5.98 -10.67 -11.61
N ALA A 19 5.39 -9.61 -12.19
CA ALA A 19 4.01 -9.22 -11.93
C ALA A 19 3.02 -10.30 -12.38
N GLN A 20 3.24 -10.94 -13.53
CA GLN A 20 2.39 -12.02 -14.01
C GLN A 20 2.41 -13.24 -13.08
N GLN A 21 3.59 -13.61 -12.55
CA GLN A 21 3.73 -14.67 -11.56
C GLN A 21 3.03 -14.32 -10.24
N ALA A 22 3.21 -13.08 -9.75
CA ALA A 22 2.53 -12.57 -8.57
C ALA A 22 1.01 -12.56 -8.74
N TYR A 23 0.53 -12.13 -9.91
CA TYR A 23 -0.89 -12.16 -10.27
C TYR A 23 -1.46 -13.57 -10.17
N TRP A 24 -0.83 -14.57 -10.81
CA TRP A 24 -1.31 -15.95 -10.74
C TRP A 24 -1.22 -16.55 -9.34
N ALA A 25 -0.18 -16.23 -8.57
CA ALA A 25 -0.05 -16.68 -7.19
C ALA A 25 -1.22 -16.17 -6.34
N LEU A 26 -1.53 -14.87 -6.42
CA LEU A 26 -2.66 -14.26 -5.74
C LEU A 26 -4.00 -14.82 -6.25
N GLN A 27 -4.20 -14.90 -7.57
CA GLN A 27 -5.43 -15.41 -8.18
C GLN A 27 -5.73 -16.86 -7.77
N SER A 28 -4.68 -17.66 -7.54
CA SER A 28 -4.79 -19.04 -7.05
C SER A 28 -5.00 -19.14 -5.52
N GLY A 29 -5.20 -18.03 -4.82
CA GLY A 29 -5.39 -17.97 -3.37
C GLY A 29 -4.09 -17.96 -2.55
N GLY A 30 -2.94 -17.78 -3.21
CA GLY A 30 -1.64 -17.69 -2.56
C GLY A 30 -1.40 -16.37 -1.84
N VAL A 31 -0.38 -16.36 -0.98
CA VAL A 31 0.13 -15.20 -0.27
C VAL A 31 1.47 -14.82 -0.86
N ILE A 32 1.69 -13.53 -1.13
CA ILE A 32 2.97 -13.04 -1.64
C ILE A 32 3.60 -12.04 -0.68
N ILE A 33 4.93 -11.99 -0.67
CA ILE A 33 5.69 -10.85 -0.17
C ILE A 33 6.20 -10.08 -1.38
N ALA A 34 6.01 -8.77 -1.44
CA ALA A 34 6.58 -7.96 -2.50
C ALA A 34 7.11 -6.61 -2.03
N SER A 35 8.07 -6.10 -2.78
CA SER A 35 8.64 -4.76 -2.62
C SER A 35 7.60 -3.66 -2.87
N THR A 36 7.56 -2.68 -1.98
CA THR A 36 6.92 -1.36 -2.18
C THR A 36 7.96 -0.28 -1.90
N ASP A 37 7.76 0.94 -2.42
CA ASP A 37 8.66 2.08 -2.16
C ASP A 37 8.97 2.29 -0.65
N VAL A 38 8.00 1.99 0.21
CA VAL A 38 8.06 2.23 1.67
C VAL A 38 8.34 0.97 2.49
N GLY A 39 8.78 -0.13 1.85
CA GLY A 39 9.10 -1.39 2.52
C GLY A 39 8.37 -2.59 1.90
N TYR A 40 8.63 -3.80 2.43
CA TYR A 40 7.96 -5.02 1.95
C TYR A 40 6.54 -5.13 2.49
N ALA A 41 5.62 -5.54 1.61
CA ALA A 41 4.23 -5.85 1.94
C ALA A 41 3.99 -7.36 1.84
N LEU A 42 3.20 -7.88 2.76
CA LEU A 42 2.61 -9.21 2.73
C LEU A 42 1.17 -9.06 2.23
N MET A 43 0.84 -9.76 1.14
CA MET A 43 -0.36 -9.54 0.35
C MET A 43 -1.11 -10.82 0.01
N ALA A 44 -2.43 -10.73 -0.04
CA ALA A 44 -3.36 -11.78 -0.46
C ALA A 44 -4.55 -11.16 -1.18
N SER A 45 -5.34 -11.97 -1.89
CA SER A 45 -6.59 -11.53 -2.54
C SER A 45 -7.83 -12.31 -2.09
N THR A 46 -7.64 -13.37 -1.30
CA THR A 46 -8.71 -14.24 -0.80
C THR A 46 -8.82 -14.17 0.72
N GLN A 47 -9.98 -14.56 1.26
CA GLN A 47 -10.21 -14.64 2.69
C GLN A 47 -9.19 -15.56 3.39
N ASP A 48 -8.98 -16.75 2.85
CA ASP A 48 -8.02 -17.72 3.38
C ASP A 48 -6.61 -17.15 3.40
N GLY A 49 -6.22 -16.42 2.34
CA GLY A 49 -4.95 -15.71 2.29
C GLY A 49 -4.84 -14.63 3.37
N VAL A 50 -5.89 -13.81 3.58
CA VAL A 50 -5.93 -12.81 4.64
C VAL A 50 -5.81 -13.46 6.03
N GLN A 51 -6.47 -14.60 6.26
CA GLN A 51 -6.34 -15.36 7.50
C GLN A 51 -4.91 -15.88 7.73
N ARG A 52 -4.26 -16.43 6.69
CA ARG A 52 -2.85 -16.84 6.74
C ARG A 52 -1.93 -15.68 7.11
N ILE A 53 -2.16 -14.50 6.52
CA ILE A 53 -1.43 -13.26 6.83
C ILE A 53 -1.61 -12.88 8.31
N PHE A 54 -2.84 -12.94 8.83
CA PHE A 54 -3.12 -12.53 10.20
C PHE A 54 -2.49 -13.50 11.20
N ALA A 55 -2.58 -14.81 10.94
CA ALA A 55 -1.97 -15.85 11.76
C ALA A 55 -0.44 -15.69 11.82
N ALA A 56 0.22 -15.52 10.67
CA ALA A 56 1.67 -15.35 10.60
C ALA A 56 2.18 -14.10 11.33
N LYS A 57 1.35 -13.04 11.39
CA LYS A 57 1.69 -11.77 12.05
C LYS A 57 1.30 -11.69 13.52
N GLY A 58 0.66 -12.73 14.07
CA GLY A 58 0.09 -12.71 15.41
C GLY A 58 -0.97 -11.61 15.60
N ARG A 59 -1.76 -11.29 14.57
CA ARG A 59 -2.81 -10.27 14.66
C ARG A 59 -4.04 -10.80 15.38
N GLN A 60 -4.71 -9.95 16.15
CA GLN A 60 -5.99 -10.30 16.75
C GLN A 60 -7.10 -10.31 15.68
N GLN A 61 -8.13 -11.10 15.94
CA GLN A 61 -9.35 -11.14 15.13
C GLN A 61 -10.00 -9.75 15.09
N GLY A 62 -10.37 -9.28 13.90
CA GLY A 62 -11.00 -7.96 13.70
C GLY A 62 -10.02 -6.80 13.45
N HIS A 63 -8.71 -7.05 13.35
CA HIS A 63 -7.78 -6.03 12.86
C HIS A 63 -8.09 -5.64 11.41
N ASN A 64 -8.00 -4.34 11.11
CA ASN A 64 -8.19 -3.86 9.75
C ASN A 64 -7.01 -4.28 8.84
N ILE A 65 -7.31 -4.50 7.57
CA ILE A 65 -6.35 -4.66 6.48
C ILE A 65 -6.65 -3.65 5.39
N GLY A 66 -5.61 -3.02 4.83
CA GLY A 66 -5.77 -2.06 3.76
C GLY A 66 -5.92 -2.74 2.42
N ILE A 67 -6.61 -2.09 1.49
CA ILE A 67 -6.56 -2.45 0.07
C ILE A 67 -5.25 -1.90 -0.48
N ILE A 68 -4.48 -2.73 -1.17
CA ILE A 68 -3.41 -2.30 -2.05
C ILE A 68 -4.01 -2.24 -3.45
N GLY A 69 -4.01 -1.06 -4.05
CA GLY A 69 -4.77 -0.83 -5.27
C GLY A 69 -4.16 0.21 -6.20
N THR A 70 -4.87 0.43 -7.29
CA THR A 70 -4.52 1.37 -8.35
C THR A 70 -5.29 2.68 -8.20
N TYR A 71 -4.88 3.69 -8.96
CA TYR A 71 -5.66 4.92 -9.09
C TYR A 71 -7.05 4.65 -9.71
N GLN A 72 -7.16 3.72 -10.66
CA GLN A 72 -8.45 3.32 -11.23
C GLN A 72 -9.38 2.73 -10.16
N GLN A 73 -8.89 1.82 -9.34
CA GLN A 73 -9.64 1.24 -8.22
C GLN A 73 -10.05 2.29 -7.20
N HIS A 74 -9.15 3.22 -6.89
CA HIS A 74 -9.44 4.39 -6.07
C HIS A 74 -10.61 5.21 -6.64
N ARG A 75 -10.60 5.51 -7.94
CA ARG A 75 -11.70 6.23 -8.62
C ARG A 75 -13.03 5.48 -8.63
N GLN A 76 -12.98 4.16 -8.78
CA GLN A 76 -14.18 3.33 -8.87
C GLN A 76 -14.86 3.11 -7.51
N MET A 77 -14.09 3.14 -6.42
CA MET A 77 -14.60 2.76 -5.09
C MET A 77 -14.77 3.94 -4.13
N HIS A 78 -14.02 5.03 -4.29
CA HIS A 78 -14.19 6.21 -3.45
C HIS A 78 -15.22 7.20 -4.01
N ILE A 79 -15.87 7.92 -3.10
CA ILE A 79 -16.75 9.05 -3.40
C ILE A 79 -16.00 10.33 -3.06
N LEU A 80 -15.46 10.99 -4.10
CA LEU A 80 -14.71 12.24 -3.98
C LEU A 80 -15.06 13.16 -5.16
N PRO A 81 -14.94 14.50 -5.00
CA PRO A 81 -14.95 15.42 -6.14
C PRO A 81 -13.73 15.22 -7.04
N GLU A 82 -13.85 15.60 -8.32
CA GLU A 82 -12.81 15.41 -9.33
C GLU A 82 -11.45 16.00 -8.91
N SER A 83 -11.44 17.15 -8.27
CA SER A 83 -10.21 17.81 -7.81
C SER A 83 -9.39 16.97 -6.83
N LYS A 84 -10.04 16.11 -6.03
CA LYS A 84 -9.36 15.22 -5.08
C LYS A 84 -8.87 13.93 -5.73
N PHE A 85 -9.56 13.49 -6.78
CA PHE A 85 -9.03 12.46 -7.66
C PHE A 85 -7.80 12.97 -8.42
N GLU A 86 -7.85 14.19 -8.95
CA GLU A 86 -6.71 14.84 -9.59
C GLU A 86 -5.51 14.96 -8.65
N LEU A 87 -5.72 15.38 -7.40
CA LEU A 87 -4.66 15.38 -6.37
C LEU A 87 -4.00 14.00 -6.25
N THR A 88 -4.79 12.94 -6.15
CA THR A 88 -4.26 11.57 -6.02
C THR A 88 -3.48 11.18 -7.27
N ARG A 89 -4.05 11.39 -8.47
CA ARG A 89 -3.40 11.11 -9.76
C ARG A 89 -2.03 11.79 -9.87
N VAL A 90 -1.96 13.07 -9.53
CA VAL A 90 -0.73 13.87 -9.62
C VAL A 90 0.32 13.36 -8.63
N LEU A 91 -0.06 13.07 -7.39
CA LEU A 91 0.89 12.57 -6.39
C LEU A 91 1.41 11.18 -6.76
N THR A 92 0.54 10.30 -7.27
CA THR A 92 0.86 8.90 -7.46
C THR A 92 1.35 8.62 -8.89
N GLU A 93 0.51 8.80 -9.92
CA GLU A 93 0.84 8.45 -11.30
C GLU A 93 1.94 9.36 -11.89
N ASP A 94 1.79 10.68 -11.73
CA ASP A 94 2.71 11.66 -12.33
C ASP A 94 4.03 11.77 -11.54
N MET A 95 3.97 11.63 -10.21
CA MET A 95 5.10 11.93 -9.31
C MET A 95 5.63 10.74 -8.52
N GLY A 96 5.12 9.53 -8.80
CA GLY A 96 5.64 8.25 -8.34
C GLY A 96 5.67 8.11 -6.82
N MET A 97 4.65 8.61 -6.12
CA MET A 97 4.54 8.48 -4.66
C MET A 97 3.38 7.57 -4.28
N MET A 98 3.67 6.53 -3.50
CA MET A 98 2.64 5.73 -2.86
C MET A 98 1.94 6.52 -1.75
N VAL A 99 0.61 6.54 -1.76
CA VAL A 99 -0.21 7.19 -0.72
C VAL A 99 -1.38 6.30 -0.32
N GLY A 100 -1.57 6.11 0.99
CA GLY A 100 -2.78 5.54 1.57
C GLY A 100 -3.89 6.56 1.56
N ILE A 101 -4.87 6.41 0.68
CA ILE A 101 -6.04 7.29 0.61
C ILE A 101 -7.19 6.68 1.40
N ILE A 102 -7.72 7.43 2.36
CA ILE A 102 -8.94 7.13 3.09
C ILE A 102 -10.03 8.05 2.57
N ALA A 103 -11.14 7.48 2.14
CA ALA A 103 -12.33 8.25 1.77
C ALA A 103 -13.59 7.39 1.88
N LYS A 104 -14.74 8.05 1.75
CA LYS A 104 -16.04 7.39 1.73
C LYS A 104 -16.19 6.47 0.51
N TYR A 105 -16.98 5.43 0.67
CA TYR A 105 -17.43 4.53 -0.40
C TYR A 105 -18.95 4.39 -0.37
N ASP A 106 -19.57 3.91 -1.47
CA ASP A 106 -21.00 3.63 -1.48
C ASP A 106 -21.29 2.29 -0.79
N SER A 107 -21.63 2.35 0.49
CA SER A 107 -21.98 1.18 1.30
C SER A 107 -23.34 0.56 0.95
N LYS A 108 -24.18 1.23 0.14
CA LYS A 108 -25.48 0.73 -0.30
C LYS A 108 -25.39 0.05 -1.67
N ASN A 109 -24.58 0.60 -2.56
CA ASN A 109 -24.31 0.05 -3.89
C ASN A 109 -22.82 -0.27 -4.01
N LEU A 110 -22.40 -1.35 -3.34
CA LEU A 110 -21.00 -1.78 -3.34
C LEU A 110 -20.50 -1.98 -4.77
N HIS A 111 -19.30 -1.48 -5.05
CA HIS A 111 -18.57 -1.85 -6.25
C HIS A 111 -18.50 -3.39 -6.37
N PRO A 112 -18.62 -4.00 -7.56
CA PRO A 112 -18.68 -5.46 -7.71
C PRO A 112 -17.55 -6.22 -7.00
N ARG A 113 -16.33 -5.66 -7.00
CA ARG A 113 -15.18 -6.26 -6.29
C ARG A 113 -15.30 -6.22 -4.76
N LEU A 114 -15.96 -5.21 -4.19
CA LEU A 114 -16.28 -5.16 -2.75
C LEU A 114 -17.46 -6.07 -2.42
N ALA A 115 -18.47 -6.13 -3.30
CA ALA A 115 -19.65 -6.98 -3.14
C ALA A 115 -19.30 -8.49 -3.20
N ALA A 116 -18.23 -8.86 -3.89
CA ALA A 116 -17.73 -10.22 -3.97
C ALA A 116 -17.02 -10.71 -2.69
N LEU A 117 -16.69 -9.80 -1.76
CA LEU A 117 -16.03 -10.16 -0.50
C LEU A 117 -17.03 -10.80 0.45
N ASP A 118 -16.58 -11.77 1.24
CA ASP A 118 -17.35 -12.22 2.38
C ASP A 118 -17.46 -11.12 3.45
N ASN A 119 -18.46 -11.24 4.32
CA ASN A 119 -18.72 -10.25 5.36
C ASN A 119 -17.54 -10.01 6.30
N THR A 120 -16.71 -11.03 6.56
CA THR A 120 -15.54 -10.90 7.44
C THR A 120 -14.50 -10.03 6.77
N THR A 121 -14.11 -10.33 5.52
CA THR A 121 -13.13 -9.53 4.79
C THR A 121 -13.65 -8.12 4.53
N LEU A 122 -14.93 -7.95 4.16
CA LEU A 122 -15.53 -6.63 4.00
C LEU A 122 -15.43 -5.79 5.29
N SER A 123 -15.71 -6.39 6.45
CA SER A 123 -15.58 -5.71 7.74
C SER A 123 -14.13 -5.33 8.10
N GLN A 124 -13.13 -6.07 7.59
CA GLN A 124 -11.72 -5.80 7.84
C GLN A 124 -11.16 -4.69 6.93
N VAL A 125 -11.73 -4.49 5.75
CA VAL A 125 -11.27 -3.46 4.78
C VAL A 125 -12.04 -2.15 4.91
N THR A 126 -13.10 -2.11 5.72
CA THR A 126 -13.95 -0.94 5.94
C THR A 126 -13.81 -0.40 7.37
N LYS A 127 -14.07 0.90 7.55
CA LYS A 127 -14.20 1.52 8.86
C LYS A 127 -15.32 2.57 8.80
N GLY A 128 -16.50 2.20 9.32
CA GLY A 128 -17.69 3.01 9.15
C GLY A 128 -18.07 3.10 7.67
N ASP A 129 -18.18 4.32 7.16
CA ASP A 129 -18.47 4.62 5.76
C ASP A 129 -17.21 4.83 4.90
N THR A 130 -16.02 4.53 5.43
CA THR A 130 -14.74 4.70 4.72
C THR A 130 -14.05 3.38 4.40
N ILE A 131 -13.25 3.38 3.33
CA ILE A 131 -12.24 2.37 3.04
C ILE A 131 -10.87 3.04 2.91
N SER A 132 -9.81 2.24 3.07
CA SER A 132 -8.44 2.68 2.87
C SER A 132 -7.84 1.95 1.67
N ILE A 133 -7.41 2.71 0.67
CA ILE A 133 -6.74 2.22 -0.54
C ILE A 133 -5.35 2.83 -0.57
N ALA A 134 -4.33 1.99 -0.37
CA ALA A 134 -2.95 2.33 -0.67
C ALA A 134 -2.75 2.30 -2.18
N VAL A 135 -2.76 3.48 -2.80
CA VAL A 135 -2.47 3.65 -4.22
C VAL A 135 -0.96 3.46 -4.36
N THR A 136 -0.59 2.28 -4.85
CA THR A 136 0.80 1.88 -4.95
C THR A 136 1.46 2.39 -6.20
N GLU A 137 2.74 2.69 -6.05
CA GLU A 137 3.59 3.17 -7.14
C GLU A 137 4.87 2.33 -7.21
N GLY A 138 5.56 2.44 -8.34
CA GLY A 138 6.73 1.62 -8.68
C GLY A 138 6.42 0.62 -9.79
N PRO A 139 7.41 0.25 -10.63
CA PRO A 139 7.17 -0.52 -11.85
C PRO A 139 6.43 -1.84 -11.62
N PHE A 140 6.80 -2.59 -10.58
CA PHE A 140 6.17 -3.87 -10.25
C PHE A 140 4.71 -3.74 -9.82
N LEU A 141 4.40 -2.88 -8.85
CA LEU A 141 3.02 -2.73 -8.35
C LEU A 141 2.09 -2.07 -9.37
N ARG A 142 2.63 -1.19 -10.23
CA ARG A 142 1.86 -0.66 -11.38
C ARG A 142 1.45 -1.78 -12.32
N GLU A 143 2.38 -2.65 -12.70
CA GLU A 143 2.08 -3.74 -13.62
C GLU A 143 1.16 -4.80 -12.99
N LEU A 144 1.41 -5.18 -11.73
CA LEU A 144 0.52 -6.10 -11.00
C LEU A 144 -0.89 -5.49 -10.84
N GLY A 145 -0.98 -4.21 -10.51
CA GLY A 145 -2.23 -3.47 -10.42
C GLY A 145 -2.98 -3.42 -11.76
N ARG A 146 -2.26 -3.16 -12.87
CA ARG A 146 -2.82 -3.21 -14.23
C ARG A 146 -3.40 -4.59 -14.55
N LEU A 147 -2.68 -5.67 -14.25
CA LEU A 147 -3.20 -7.04 -14.44
C LEU A 147 -4.49 -7.27 -13.63
N CYS A 148 -4.55 -6.78 -12.40
CA CYS A 148 -5.77 -6.83 -11.59
C CYS A 148 -6.92 -5.99 -12.15
N ASP A 149 -6.65 -4.90 -12.88
CA ASP A 149 -7.67 -4.06 -13.48
C ASP A 149 -8.16 -4.57 -14.84
N ASP A 150 -7.26 -5.10 -15.66
CA ASP A 150 -7.54 -5.56 -17.02
C ASP A 150 -8.24 -6.93 -17.05
N ASP A 151 -8.04 -7.78 -16.05
CA ASP A 151 -8.76 -9.05 -15.95
C ASP A 151 -10.23 -8.79 -15.54
N PRO A 152 -11.24 -9.24 -16.31
CA PRO A 152 -12.64 -9.20 -15.89
C PRO A 152 -12.93 -9.96 -14.58
N GLN A 153 -12.11 -10.97 -14.26
CA GLN A 153 -12.08 -11.69 -12.98
C GLN A 153 -11.02 -11.15 -12.02
N GLY A 154 -10.47 -9.96 -12.31
CA GLY A 154 -9.45 -9.31 -11.53
C GLY A 154 -9.89 -8.99 -10.11
N MET A 155 -8.91 -8.83 -9.23
CA MET A 155 -9.09 -8.91 -7.77
C MET A 155 -8.67 -7.63 -7.06
N LEU A 156 -9.16 -7.47 -5.83
CA LEU A 156 -8.55 -6.56 -4.87
C LEU A 156 -7.38 -7.28 -4.19
N MET A 157 -6.31 -6.55 -3.96
CA MET A 157 -5.21 -7.02 -3.13
C MET A 157 -5.38 -6.43 -1.74
N PHE A 158 -5.21 -7.26 -0.72
CA PHE A 158 -5.23 -6.87 0.67
C PHE A 158 -3.83 -7.00 1.23
N GLY A 159 -3.35 -5.96 1.89
CA GLY A 159 -1.96 -5.89 2.27
C GLY A 159 -1.69 -5.27 3.62
N THR A 160 -0.56 -5.68 4.16
CA THR A 160 0.05 -5.12 5.37
C THR A 160 1.56 -5.17 5.21
N SER A 161 2.29 -4.38 6.00
CA SER A 161 3.74 -4.53 6.15
C SER A 161 4.15 -5.99 6.41
N ALA A 162 5.23 -6.45 5.79
CA ALA A 162 5.78 -7.80 5.95
C ALA A 162 6.67 -7.88 7.21
N ASN A 163 6.02 -7.85 8.37
CA ASN A 163 6.67 -7.91 9.68
C ASN A 163 5.76 -8.60 10.72
N VAL A 164 6.30 -9.02 11.87
CA VAL A 164 5.44 -9.33 13.03
C VAL A 164 4.78 -8.03 13.53
N THR A 165 3.53 -8.11 14.00
CA THR A 165 2.77 -6.92 14.43
C THR A 165 3.52 -6.12 15.51
N GLY A 166 3.64 -4.81 15.29
CA GLY A 166 4.30 -3.88 16.22
C GLY A 166 5.82 -3.77 16.10
N GLN A 167 6.47 -4.50 15.19
CA GLN A 167 7.94 -4.57 15.11
C GLN A 167 8.58 -3.61 14.08
N GLY A 168 7.83 -2.67 13.54
CA GLY A 168 8.31 -1.73 12.52
C GLY A 168 8.39 -2.35 11.11
N GLN A 169 8.49 -1.49 10.10
CA GLN A 169 8.50 -1.88 8.69
C GLN A 169 9.81 -2.61 8.33
N ARG A 170 9.76 -3.57 7.40
CA ARG A 170 10.96 -4.22 6.84
C ARG A 170 11.25 -3.68 5.45
N PHE A 171 12.52 -3.43 5.16
CA PHE A 171 12.95 -2.75 3.94
C PHE A 171 13.82 -3.62 3.03
N ARG A 172 14.15 -4.84 3.46
CA ARG A 172 14.79 -5.90 2.67
C ARG A 172 14.33 -7.25 3.20
N ILE A 173 14.42 -8.29 2.38
CA ILE A 173 13.90 -9.63 2.71
C ILE A 173 14.64 -10.26 3.89
N GLU A 174 15.93 -9.98 4.04
CA GLU A 174 16.77 -10.52 5.12
C GLU A 174 16.32 -10.07 6.52
N ASP A 175 15.56 -8.97 6.61
CA ASP A 175 15.03 -8.46 7.88
C ASP A 175 13.60 -8.97 8.18
N VAL A 176 12.98 -9.70 7.25
CA VAL A 176 11.62 -10.25 7.45
C VAL A 176 11.69 -11.50 8.34
N GLU A 177 10.82 -11.58 9.33
CA GLU A 177 10.85 -12.68 10.30
C GLU A 177 10.56 -14.03 9.62
N PRO A 178 11.23 -15.13 10.04
CA PRO A 178 11.07 -16.45 9.42
C PRO A 178 9.62 -16.93 9.34
N ALA A 179 8.79 -16.66 10.35
CA ALA A 179 7.37 -17.04 10.34
C ALA A 179 6.55 -16.28 9.29
N VAL A 180 6.89 -15.01 9.05
CA VAL A 180 6.27 -14.17 8.03
C VAL A 180 6.73 -14.61 6.64
N LEU A 181 8.03 -14.86 6.45
CA LEU A 181 8.58 -15.42 5.22
C LEU A 181 7.97 -16.79 4.90
N ALA A 182 7.82 -17.68 5.89
CA ALA A 182 7.24 -19.01 5.71
C ALA A 182 5.78 -18.98 5.23
N CYS A 183 5.04 -17.91 5.51
CA CYS A 183 3.66 -17.73 5.08
C CYS A 183 3.54 -17.49 3.56
N ALA A 184 4.58 -16.93 2.93
CA ALA A 184 4.54 -16.55 1.52
C ALA A 184 4.80 -17.73 0.58
N ASP A 185 3.93 -17.85 -0.41
CA ASP A 185 4.03 -18.78 -1.55
C ASP A 185 4.96 -18.23 -2.64
N LEU A 186 5.07 -16.89 -2.73
CA LEU A 186 5.99 -16.18 -3.61
C LEU A 186 6.61 -14.97 -2.90
N VAL A 187 7.90 -14.74 -3.10
CA VAL A 187 8.61 -13.54 -2.66
C VAL A 187 9.15 -12.80 -3.87
N VAL A 188 8.70 -11.58 -4.09
CA VAL A 188 9.22 -10.66 -5.11
C VAL A 188 10.25 -9.76 -4.44
N ASP A 189 11.52 -10.13 -4.54
CA ASP A 189 12.65 -9.49 -3.87
C ASP A 189 13.38 -8.54 -4.82
N TYR A 190 13.06 -7.25 -4.73
CA TYR A 190 13.73 -6.19 -5.49
C TYR A 190 14.78 -5.46 -4.64
N GLY A 191 15.31 -6.12 -3.61
CA GLY A 191 16.38 -5.60 -2.75
C GLY A 191 15.92 -4.57 -1.72
N LEU A 192 16.80 -3.62 -1.40
CA LEU A 192 16.57 -2.59 -0.39
C LEU A 192 15.58 -1.52 -0.89
N GLN A 193 14.55 -1.25 -0.10
CA GLN A 193 13.49 -0.32 -0.48
C GLN A 193 13.92 1.16 -0.36
N LYS A 194 13.41 1.95 -1.31
CA LYS A 194 13.82 3.33 -1.58
C LYS A 194 13.80 4.24 -0.35
N TRP A 195 12.77 4.11 0.49
CA TRP A 195 12.55 5.02 1.62
C TRP A 195 13.00 4.44 2.99
N HIS A 196 13.88 3.43 3.00
CA HIS A 196 14.30 2.73 4.23
C HIS A 196 14.82 3.64 5.35
N MET A 197 15.44 4.77 5.03
CA MET A 197 15.98 5.71 6.03
C MET A 197 14.92 6.40 6.90
N TYR A 198 13.65 6.37 6.49
CA TYR A 198 12.55 6.93 7.29
C TYR A 198 12.09 5.98 8.41
N ASP A 199 12.40 4.68 8.33
CA ASP A 199 11.90 3.65 9.26
C ASP A 199 10.36 3.69 9.48
N ARG A 200 9.62 4.08 8.43
CA ARG A 200 8.17 4.26 8.45
C ARG A 200 7.51 3.63 7.24
N GLY A 201 6.25 3.22 7.40
CA GLY A 201 5.37 2.88 6.27
C GLY A 201 4.89 4.15 5.54
N GLY A 202 4.02 3.99 4.53
CA GLY A 202 3.53 5.10 3.71
C GLY A 202 2.62 6.10 4.44
N VAL A 203 2.44 7.27 3.84
CA VAL A 203 1.52 8.31 4.32
C VAL A 203 0.09 7.79 4.25
N ASN A 204 -0.71 8.02 5.30
CA ASN A 204 -2.16 7.81 5.28
C ASN A 204 -2.86 9.16 5.32
N PHE A 205 -3.73 9.41 4.36
CA PHE A 205 -4.36 10.68 4.10
C PHE A 205 -5.88 10.51 3.94
N ASP A 206 -6.64 11.20 4.79
CA ASP A 206 -8.07 11.39 4.62
C ASP A 206 -8.27 12.44 3.52
N ALA A 207 -8.62 11.98 2.32
CA ALA A 207 -8.80 12.87 1.18
C ALA A 207 -10.05 13.73 1.32
N GLU A 208 -11.09 13.26 2.02
CA GLU A 208 -12.31 14.04 2.24
C GLU A 208 -12.04 15.25 3.14
N LYS A 209 -11.29 15.06 4.22
CA LYS A 209 -10.98 16.14 5.17
C LYS A 209 -9.65 16.84 4.88
N MET A 210 -8.92 16.38 3.86
CA MET A 210 -7.57 16.83 3.55
C MET A 210 -6.64 16.76 4.77
N GLN A 211 -6.76 15.66 5.54
CA GLN A 211 -6.07 15.48 6.82
C GLN A 211 -5.10 14.30 6.76
N VAL A 212 -3.89 14.51 7.26
CA VAL A 212 -2.92 13.43 7.42
C VAL A 212 -3.25 12.64 8.69
N LEU A 213 -3.57 11.35 8.52
CA LEU A 213 -3.83 10.44 9.63
C LEU A 213 -2.55 9.76 10.12
N ARG A 214 -1.54 9.66 9.24
CA ARG A 214 -0.20 9.16 9.58
C ARG A 214 0.84 9.83 8.70
N MET A 215 1.80 10.53 9.31
CA MET A 215 3.05 10.92 8.67
C MET A 215 3.86 9.66 8.37
N GLY A 216 4.08 9.38 7.10
CA GLY A 216 4.82 8.21 6.64
C GLY A 216 6.16 8.56 6.00
N ALA A 217 6.82 7.56 5.44
CA ALA A 217 7.97 7.74 4.57
C ALA A 217 7.66 8.78 3.47
N GLY A 218 8.54 9.78 3.33
CA GLY A 218 8.39 10.84 2.33
C GLY A 218 7.29 11.86 2.60
N TYR A 219 6.81 11.96 3.84
CA TYR A 219 5.77 12.92 4.22
C TYR A 219 6.10 14.36 3.84
N GLU A 220 7.33 14.86 4.05
CA GLU A 220 7.67 16.23 3.66
C GLU A 220 7.58 16.47 2.14
N VAL A 221 7.85 15.44 1.32
CA VAL A 221 7.65 15.51 -0.13
C VAL A 221 6.17 15.57 -0.49
N PHE A 222 5.34 14.75 0.18
CA PHE A 222 3.88 14.82 0.06
C PHE A 222 3.34 16.20 0.44
N ARG A 223 3.79 16.72 1.58
CA ARG A 223 3.38 18.01 2.13
C ARG A 223 3.73 19.15 1.19
N ASP A 224 4.97 19.25 0.71
CA ASP A 224 5.38 20.31 -0.23
C ASP A 224 4.50 20.30 -1.49
N ARG A 225 4.24 19.11 -2.06
CA ARG A 225 3.44 18.98 -3.29
C ARG A 225 2.00 19.44 -3.09
N ILE A 226 1.36 19.09 -1.97
CA ILE A 226 -0.02 19.56 -1.69
C ILE A 226 -0.03 21.08 -1.48
N LEU A 227 0.88 21.61 -0.66
CA LEU A 227 0.94 23.06 -0.40
C LEU A 227 1.23 23.86 -1.68
N ARG A 228 1.98 23.28 -2.61
CA ARG A 228 2.40 23.93 -3.85
C ARG A 228 1.35 23.88 -4.95
N TRP A 229 0.62 22.78 -5.09
CA TRP A 229 -0.27 22.53 -6.25
C TRP A 229 -1.76 22.47 -5.90
N PHE A 230 -2.08 22.18 -4.64
CA PHE A 230 -3.46 22.04 -4.17
C PHE A 230 -3.77 22.85 -2.90
N PRO A 231 -3.22 24.06 -2.68
CA PRO A 231 -3.51 24.85 -1.47
C PRO A 231 -5.01 25.14 -1.30
N GLN A 232 -5.73 25.35 -2.40
CA GLN A 232 -7.18 25.57 -2.41
C GLN A 232 -7.97 24.42 -1.78
N LEU A 233 -7.53 23.16 -1.95
CA LEU A 233 -8.22 22.02 -1.37
C LEU A 233 -8.06 21.96 0.15
N LEU A 234 -6.91 22.41 0.66
CA LEU A 234 -6.68 22.54 2.12
C LEU A 234 -7.53 23.67 2.70
N GLU A 235 -7.56 24.83 2.03
CA GLU A 235 -8.36 25.98 2.43
C GLU A 235 -9.86 25.64 2.50
N GLU A 236 -10.40 25.00 1.45
CA GLU A 236 -11.80 24.56 1.38
C GLU A 236 -12.16 23.57 2.49
N ALA A 237 -11.23 22.68 2.85
CA ALA A 237 -11.43 21.70 3.91
C ALA A 237 -11.19 22.26 5.32
N GLY A 238 -10.66 23.48 5.45
CA GLY A 238 -10.18 24.03 6.72
C GLY A 238 -9.02 23.22 7.32
N GLY A 239 -8.26 22.51 6.48
CA GLY A 239 -7.17 21.63 6.88
C GLY A 239 -5.83 22.34 6.92
N SER A 240 -4.88 21.76 7.66
CA SER A 240 -3.48 22.17 7.66
C SER A 240 -2.56 20.95 7.61
N LEU A 241 -1.37 21.14 7.07
CA LEU A 241 -0.32 20.13 7.03
C LEU A 241 0.86 20.62 7.86
N GLU A 242 0.97 20.10 9.08
CA GLU A 242 2.10 20.36 9.97
C GLU A 242 3.39 19.74 9.43
N GLU A 243 4.54 20.28 9.82
CA GLU A 243 5.84 19.69 9.51
C GLU A 243 6.06 18.41 10.30
N ASP A 244 6.82 17.48 9.72
CA ASP A 244 7.28 16.27 10.40
C ASP A 244 8.23 16.66 11.54
N PRO A 245 7.91 16.33 12.80
CA PRO A 245 8.77 16.67 13.93
C PRO A 245 10.11 15.93 13.93
N GLU A 246 10.25 14.85 13.16
CA GLU A 246 11.48 14.04 13.09
C GLU A 246 12.22 14.19 11.75
N HIS A 247 11.49 14.50 10.67
CA HIS A 247 12.05 14.56 9.31
C HIS A 247 11.80 15.88 8.57
N GLY A 248 11.37 16.94 9.27
CA GLY A 248 11.15 18.27 8.70
C GLY A 248 12.36 18.79 7.93
N VAL A 249 12.10 19.51 6.83
CA VAL A 249 13.14 19.96 5.87
C VAL A 249 14.24 20.81 6.54
N GLY A 250 13.89 21.57 7.58
CA GLY A 250 14.80 22.41 8.34
C GLY A 250 15.48 21.74 9.54
N LEU A 251 15.18 20.48 9.85
CA LEU A 251 15.75 19.80 11.01
C LEU A 251 17.21 19.38 10.76
N PRO A 252 18.07 19.46 11.80
CA PRO A 252 19.41 18.92 11.70
C PRO A 252 19.34 17.42 11.41
N ARG A 253 20.04 16.98 10.36
CA ARG A 253 20.11 15.54 10.04
C ARG A 253 20.73 14.81 11.22
N PRO A 254 20.17 13.66 11.65
CA PRO A 254 20.79 12.86 12.69
C PRO A 254 22.24 12.55 12.29
N PRO A 255 23.19 12.58 13.24
CA PRO A 255 24.57 12.25 12.93
C PRO A 255 24.59 10.88 12.24
N THR A 256 25.31 10.79 11.13
CA THR A 256 25.57 9.50 10.48
C THR A 256 26.02 8.52 11.55
N ARG A 257 25.29 7.41 11.73
CA ARG A 257 25.73 6.31 12.60
C ARG A 257 27.12 5.91 12.09
N THR A 258 28.16 6.37 12.77
CA THR A 258 29.51 5.87 12.56
C THR A 258 29.47 4.41 13.00
N GLY A 259 29.66 3.51 12.05
CA GLY A 259 29.87 2.09 12.33
C GLY A 259 31.16 1.86 13.11
#